data_AF-A0A1V6A083-F1
#
_entry.id   AF-A0A1V6A083-F1
#
_cell.length_a   1.000
_cell.length_b   1.000
_cell.length_c   1.000
_cell.angle_alpha   90.00
_cell.angle_beta   90.00
_cell.angle_gamma   90.00
#
_symmetry.space_group_name_H-M   'P 1'
#
loop_
_entity.id
_entity.type
_entity.pdbx_description
1 polymer ?
#
loop_
_entity_poly.entity_id
_entity_poly.type
_entity_poly.pdbx_seq_one_letter_code
_entity_poly.pdbx_strand_id
1 'polypeptide(L)'
;MSNSVTLFQQELEGGKTVVNVNEVAVCLKNNIEGCERSVFFNGESEKFGGPAVLHFSVKRAKDLLLEGCEYQGYEFAVETGGKKLPKLPNVAELKRIIEQPDTLIYVNDSPYKPFTEVFGFQQVYDDCFKCIDAIKKLGVPQEAMAIYATPEEISVEIHQDALGIASGAGLPEQYYRLLCHVADVKESNGLPVKTDIKTVVLQACDKNFRLLLPGSNHPTLHRTKVGVGPSHFAYGIAAFSDYCGKKRTLQECLQEALNWIKFLEKSPKLIEGLKEKIAAMPLLPMPGAMGASKAKKSGAGAAAFGGRFQSLKTELDGVGAVICALPKTHKTFSPVFDKSLGGGWAEGGLHVIVGPQESGKSALLLAQALICEKTMPVLCISYENSLREFVTRAAASVANINVSDMLSVITVAGGPGDFAKKSFASAVDKFHAQISQNIYFCGTDNELDSFDPASVWQLASMMPGDGHKMVLIDSLKMSDFGENFDEHMKALKNAALQSNLTIIMSVHTEAQPLKRPHYIEESDLTVLSKFQRYASSIVSINTEKLNLRRFVAMIKGQIDAALVGTLEQKALQLAGGKRYKNDSFTYLRVLHTRFGRRELILSLYQPDVLKFYELASLTLNRP
;
A
#
# COMPACT_ATOMS: atom_id res chain seq x y z
N MET A 1 -40.64 -19.32 -5.59
CA MET A 1 -39.76 -18.17 -5.91
C MET A 1 -38.68 -18.69 -6.85
N SER A 2 -38.43 -18.04 -7.98
CA SER A 2 -37.37 -18.45 -8.91
C SER A 2 -36.01 -18.11 -8.28
N ASN A 3 -35.41 -19.09 -7.60
CA ASN A 3 -34.07 -18.93 -7.06
C ASN A 3 -33.09 -18.77 -8.23
N SER A 4 -32.38 -17.64 -8.27
CA SER A 4 -31.34 -17.41 -9.26
C SER A 4 -29.98 -17.52 -8.60
N VAL A 5 -29.00 -18.07 -9.30
CA VAL A 5 -27.62 -18.22 -8.82
C VAL A 5 -26.68 -17.45 -9.74
N THR A 6 -25.66 -16.81 -9.19
CA THR A 6 -24.59 -16.23 -10.01
C THR A 6 -23.58 -17.30 -10.34
N LEU A 7 -23.30 -17.49 -11.63
CA LEU A 7 -22.20 -18.28 -12.13
C LEU A 7 -21.03 -17.36 -12.51
N PHE A 8 -19.81 -17.84 -12.31
CA PHE A 8 -18.57 -17.13 -12.62
C PHE A 8 -17.68 -18.02 -13.48
N GLN A 9 -17.19 -17.46 -14.58
CA GLN A 9 -16.28 -18.15 -15.50
C GLN A 9 -15.63 -17.09 -16.42
N GLN A 10 -14.36 -17.29 -16.77
CA GLN A 10 -13.60 -16.32 -17.57
C GLN A 10 -14.16 -16.06 -18.97
N GLU A 11 -14.81 -17.05 -19.59
CA GLU A 11 -15.31 -16.97 -20.97
C GLU A 11 -16.71 -16.32 -21.09
N LEU A 12 -17.37 -16.05 -19.96
CA LEU A 12 -18.65 -15.35 -19.94
C LEU A 12 -18.44 -13.83 -20.10
N GLU A 13 -19.37 -13.14 -20.77
CA GLU A 13 -19.32 -11.68 -20.95
C GLU A 13 -19.30 -10.98 -19.58
N GLY A 14 -18.22 -10.25 -19.27
CA GLY A 14 -18.00 -9.64 -17.96
C GLY A 14 -17.65 -10.62 -16.82
N GLY A 15 -17.36 -11.88 -17.13
CA GLY A 15 -16.86 -12.90 -16.20
C GLY A 15 -17.88 -13.46 -15.20
N LYS A 16 -19.16 -13.10 -15.33
CA LYS A 16 -20.25 -13.56 -14.46
C LYS A 16 -21.61 -13.51 -15.15
N THR A 17 -22.53 -14.39 -14.78
CA THR A 17 -23.91 -14.41 -15.29
C THR A 17 -24.87 -14.83 -14.18
N VAL A 18 -26.06 -14.22 -14.13
CA VAL A 18 -27.14 -14.63 -13.22
C VAL A 18 -28.09 -15.51 -14.00
N VAL A 19 -28.32 -16.72 -13.50
CA VAL A 19 -29.18 -17.72 -14.17
C VAL A 19 -30.20 -18.25 -13.17
N ASN A 20 -31.36 -18.66 -13.68
CA ASN A 20 -32.27 -19.46 -12.88
C ASN A 20 -31.58 -20.78 -12.54
N VAL A 21 -31.74 -21.27 -11.30
CA VAL A 21 -31.14 -22.55 -10.86
C VAL A 21 -31.47 -23.70 -11.82
N ASN A 22 -32.67 -23.71 -12.40
CA ASN A 22 -33.10 -24.77 -13.33
C ASN A 22 -32.41 -24.72 -14.71
N GLU A 23 -31.75 -23.61 -15.03
CA GLU A 23 -31.02 -23.40 -16.29
C GLU A 23 -29.51 -23.65 -16.14
N VAL A 24 -29.02 -23.90 -14.93
CA VAL A 24 -27.58 -24.07 -14.64
C VAL A 24 -26.95 -25.19 -15.47
N ALA A 25 -27.64 -26.31 -15.65
CA ALA A 25 -27.15 -27.42 -16.47
C ALA A 25 -26.99 -27.02 -17.96
N VAL A 26 -27.86 -26.14 -18.48
CA VAL A 26 -27.76 -25.63 -19.85
C VAL A 26 -26.53 -24.74 -19.98
N CYS A 27 -26.30 -23.85 -19.01
CA CYS A 27 -25.13 -22.98 -18.98
C CYS A 27 -23.82 -23.76 -18.88
N LEU A 28 -23.78 -24.82 -18.06
CA LEU A 28 -22.59 -25.67 -17.88
C LEU A 28 -22.17 -26.39 -19.17
N LYS A 29 -23.11 -26.70 -20.08
CA LYS A 29 -22.83 -27.44 -21.32
C LYS A 29 -21.72 -26.82 -22.16
N ASN A 30 -21.66 -25.49 -22.19
CA ASN A 30 -20.69 -24.75 -23.00
C ASN A 30 -19.43 -24.37 -22.21
N ASN A 31 -19.38 -24.70 -20.91
CA ASN A 31 -18.60 -23.97 -19.92
C ASN A 31 -18.17 -24.89 -18.76
N ILE A 32 -17.70 -26.09 -19.10
CA ILE A 32 -17.51 -27.15 -18.11
C ILE A 32 -16.32 -26.90 -17.18
N GLU A 33 -15.33 -26.12 -17.61
CA GLU A 33 -14.07 -25.93 -16.92
C GLU A 33 -14.06 -24.65 -16.09
N GLY A 34 -13.72 -24.77 -14.80
CA GLY A 34 -13.56 -23.63 -13.89
C GLY A 34 -14.84 -22.79 -13.68
N CYS A 35 -16.02 -23.39 -13.85
CA CYS A 35 -17.29 -22.71 -13.63
C CYS A 35 -17.63 -22.75 -12.14
N GLU A 36 -17.58 -21.58 -11.50
CA GLU A 36 -17.90 -21.41 -10.09
C GLU A 36 -19.31 -20.82 -9.93
N ARG A 37 -19.88 -20.96 -8.74
CA ARG A 37 -21.15 -20.36 -8.35
C ARG A 37 -21.02 -19.56 -7.06
N SER A 38 -21.88 -18.57 -6.88
CA SER A 38 -22.08 -17.93 -5.58
C SER A 38 -22.59 -18.95 -4.55
N VAL A 39 -22.18 -18.80 -3.29
CA VAL A 39 -22.72 -19.63 -2.20
C VAL A 39 -24.21 -19.35 -1.98
N PHE A 40 -24.58 -18.08 -2.03
CA PHE A 40 -25.95 -17.62 -1.85
C PHE A 40 -26.65 -17.39 -3.19
N PHE A 41 -27.97 -17.62 -3.21
CA PHE A 41 -28.85 -17.33 -4.32
C PHE A 41 -29.31 -15.87 -4.25
N ASN A 42 -29.43 -15.24 -5.42
CA ASN A 42 -29.88 -13.87 -5.58
C ASN A 42 -31.42 -13.82 -5.57
N GLY A 43 -31.99 -13.12 -4.60
CA GLY A 43 -33.37 -12.65 -4.65
C GLY A 43 -33.49 -11.23 -5.21
N GLU A 44 -34.69 -10.82 -5.59
CA GLU A 44 -35.03 -9.39 -5.69
C GLU A 44 -34.89 -8.76 -4.30
N SER A 45 -34.21 -7.60 -4.17
CA SER A 45 -33.74 -6.98 -2.90
C SER A 45 -32.64 -7.81 -2.19
N GLU A 46 -31.79 -7.19 -1.35
CA GLU A 46 -30.60 -7.73 -0.66
C GLU A 46 -30.86 -8.95 0.29
N LYS A 47 -31.63 -9.94 -0.16
CA LYS A 47 -32.02 -11.14 0.55
C LYS A 47 -31.18 -12.30 0.01
N PHE A 48 -30.44 -12.93 0.91
CA PHE A 48 -29.72 -14.17 0.62
C PHE A 48 -30.65 -15.37 0.77
N GLY A 49 -30.49 -16.37 -0.10
CA GLY A 49 -31.14 -17.68 0.00
C GLY A 49 -30.19 -18.81 -0.39
N GLY A 50 -30.65 -20.06 -0.33
CA GLY A 50 -29.88 -21.24 -0.71
C GLY A 50 -29.34 -22.04 0.48
N PRO A 51 -28.72 -23.21 0.23
CA PRO A 51 -28.29 -24.14 1.28
C PRO A 51 -27.14 -23.56 2.12
N ALA A 52 -27.03 -24.00 3.37
CA ALA A 52 -25.86 -23.71 4.19
C ALA A 52 -24.68 -24.55 3.69
N VAL A 53 -23.55 -23.92 3.37
CA VAL A 53 -22.38 -24.62 2.87
C VAL A 53 -21.26 -24.64 3.90
N LEU A 54 -20.82 -25.85 4.25
CA LEU A 54 -19.55 -26.08 4.93
C LEU A 54 -18.54 -26.53 3.88
N HIS A 55 -17.45 -25.80 3.75
CA HIS A 55 -16.43 -26.08 2.75
C HIS A 55 -15.10 -26.41 3.43
N PHE A 56 -14.45 -27.47 2.97
CA PHE A 56 -13.18 -27.97 3.47
C PHE A 56 -12.23 -28.08 2.29
N SER A 57 -11.01 -27.62 2.46
CA SER A 57 -10.00 -27.69 1.40
C SER A 57 -8.63 -28.01 1.96
N VAL A 58 -7.79 -28.61 1.11
CA VAL A 58 -6.36 -28.77 1.37
C VAL A 58 -5.79 -27.41 1.75
N LYS A 59 -4.99 -27.37 2.83
CA LYS A 59 -4.36 -26.13 3.28
C LYS A 59 -2.89 -26.15 2.93
N ARG A 60 -2.50 -25.23 2.06
CA ARG A 60 -1.09 -24.93 1.80
C ARG A 60 -0.59 -23.95 2.85
N ALA A 61 0.72 -23.85 3.04
CA ALA A 61 1.31 -22.99 4.06
C ALA A 61 0.85 -21.53 3.93
N LYS A 62 0.71 -21.02 2.69
CA LYS A 62 0.16 -19.68 2.44
C LYS A 62 -1.30 -19.52 2.87
N ASP A 63 -2.10 -20.58 2.76
CA ASP A 63 -3.54 -20.52 3.03
C ASP A 63 -3.75 -20.38 4.54
N LEU A 64 -3.00 -21.17 5.33
CA LEU A 64 -2.99 -21.06 6.80
C LEU A 64 -2.66 -19.65 7.27
N LEU A 65 -1.66 -19.04 6.63
CA LEU A 65 -1.14 -17.73 7.01
C LEU A 65 -2.08 -16.57 6.64
N LEU A 66 -2.91 -16.75 5.60
CA LEU A 66 -3.77 -15.69 5.05
C LEU A 66 -5.25 -15.79 5.48
N GLU A 67 -5.67 -16.89 6.11
CA GLU A 67 -7.09 -17.19 6.37
C GLU A 67 -7.77 -16.30 7.43
N GLY A 68 -7.04 -15.41 8.09
CA GLY A 68 -7.62 -14.43 9.03
C GLY A 68 -8.20 -15.06 10.29
N CYS A 69 -7.69 -16.23 10.69
CA CYS A 69 -8.03 -16.95 11.92
C CYS A 69 -6.74 -17.50 12.57
N GLU A 70 -6.83 -17.92 13.82
CA GLU A 70 -5.74 -18.60 14.51
C GLU A 70 -5.91 -20.13 14.44
N TYR A 71 -4.79 -20.83 14.48
CA TYR A 71 -4.73 -22.29 14.53
C TYR A 71 -4.22 -22.70 15.90
N GLN A 72 -5.08 -23.26 16.75
CA GLN A 72 -4.68 -23.69 18.09
C GLN A 72 -3.52 -24.69 18.01
N GLY A 73 -2.41 -24.39 18.70
CA GLY A 73 -1.19 -25.23 18.73
C GLY A 73 -0.26 -25.06 17.53
N TYR A 74 -0.46 -24.02 16.70
CA TYR A 74 0.38 -23.73 15.55
C TYR A 74 0.95 -22.30 15.63
N GLU A 75 2.27 -22.20 15.49
CA GLU A 75 3.01 -20.96 15.38
C GLU A 75 3.54 -20.79 13.96
N PHE A 76 3.48 -19.55 13.47
CA PHE A 76 3.87 -19.22 12.10
C PHE A 76 5.01 -18.20 12.10
N ALA A 77 6.05 -18.46 11.31
CA ALA A 77 7.07 -17.48 10.97
C ALA A 77 7.32 -17.47 9.46
N VAL A 78 7.88 -16.39 8.94
CA VAL A 78 8.19 -16.25 7.51
C VAL A 78 9.65 -15.88 7.36
N GLU A 79 10.32 -16.47 6.39
CA GLU A 79 11.67 -16.14 5.97
C GLU A 79 11.64 -15.75 4.51
N THR A 80 12.34 -14.67 4.17
CA THR A 80 12.56 -14.21 2.80
C THR A 80 13.96 -13.60 2.72
N GLY A 81 14.65 -13.75 1.60
CA GLY A 81 16.04 -13.30 1.46
C GLY A 81 17.01 -13.97 2.45
N GLY A 82 16.70 -15.18 2.90
CA GLY A 82 17.47 -15.91 3.92
C GLY A 82 17.39 -15.32 5.34
N LYS A 83 16.43 -14.43 5.62
CA LYS A 83 16.22 -13.83 6.95
C LYS A 83 14.82 -14.09 7.46
N LYS A 84 14.71 -14.73 8.64
CA LYS A 84 13.44 -14.86 9.36
C LYS A 84 12.93 -13.48 9.77
N LEU A 85 11.71 -13.17 9.37
CA LEU A 85 11.03 -11.94 9.74
C LEU A 85 10.77 -11.96 11.24
N PRO A 86 11.14 -10.90 11.98
CA PRO A 86 10.91 -10.84 13.42
C PRO A 86 9.41 -10.78 13.76
N LYS A 87 8.58 -10.30 12.83
CA LYS A 87 7.11 -10.24 12.92
C LYS A 87 6.49 -10.37 11.53
N LEU A 88 5.29 -10.93 11.47
CA LEU A 88 4.53 -11.02 10.21
C LEU A 88 4.00 -9.63 9.80
N PRO A 89 4.24 -9.20 8.55
CA PRO A 89 3.74 -7.93 8.04
C PRO A 89 2.22 -7.96 7.78
N ASN A 90 1.67 -6.82 7.35
CA ASN A 90 0.25 -6.70 6.97
C ASN A 90 -0.10 -7.66 5.80
N VAL A 91 -1.40 -7.93 5.56
CA VAL A 91 -1.84 -8.90 4.53
C VAL A 91 -1.27 -8.58 3.15
N ALA A 92 -1.30 -7.30 2.76
CA ALA A 92 -0.96 -6.87 1.41
C ALA A 92 0.54 -7.09 1.14
N GLU A 93 1.38 -6.74 2.11
CA GLU A 93 2.82 -6.96 2.07
C GLU A 93 3.15 -8.45 2.19
N LEU A 94 2.45 -9.18 3.06
CA LEU A 94 2.65 -10.61 3.22
C LEU A 94 2.32 -11.40 1.94
N LYS A 95 1.26 -11.00 1.22
CA LYS A 95 0.94 -11.57 -0.11
C LYS A 95 2.09 -11.35 -1.10
N ARG A 96 2.68 -10.16 -1.13
CA ARG A 96 3.85 -9.87 -1.99
C ARG A 96 5.08 -10.71 -1.61
N ILE A 97 5.33 -10.88 -0.31
CA ILE A 97 6.46 -11.70 0.17
C ILE A 97 6.25 -13.17 -0.19
N ILE A 98 5.04 -13.71 -0.02
CA ILE A 98 4.69 -15.09 -0.37
C ILE A 98 4.93 -15.42 -1.84
N GLU A 99 4.85 -14.43 -2.73
CA GLU A 99 5.10 -14.58 -4.17
C GLU A 99 6.59 -14.61 -4.52
N GLN A 100 7.49 -14.25 -3.59
CA GLN A 100 8.92 -14.30 -3.83
C GLN A 100 9.44 -15.75 -3.89
N PRO A 101 10.35 -16.08 -4.82
CA PRO A 101 10.80 -17.46 -5.04
C PRO A 101 11.53 -18.10 -3.85
N ASP A 102 12.14 -17.27 -3.01
CA ASP A 102 12.99 -17.64 -1.87
C ASP A 102 12.25 -17.60 -0.53
N THR A 103 10.94 -17.36 -0.55
CA THR A 103 10.15 -17.31 0.68
C THR A 103 9.90 -18.71 1.26
N LEU A 104 10.11 -18.85 2.56
CA LEU A 104 9.74 -20.02 3.37
C LEU A 104 8.76 -19.61 4.46
N ILE A 105 7.74 -20.43 4.67
CA ILE A 105 6.78 -20.30 5.77
C ILE A 105 7.07 -21.41 6.76
N TYR A 106 7.44 -21.02 7.98
CA TYR A 106 7.66 -21.94 9.09
C TYR A 106 6.34 -22.18 9.80
N VAL A 107 5.98 -23.45 9.97
CA VAL A 107 4.83 -23.90 10.76
C VAL A 107 5.38 -24.79 11.87
N ASN A 108 5.31 -24.35 13.13
CA ASN A 108 5.96 -25.03 14.27
C ASN A 108 7.43 -25.40 13.96
N ASP A 109 8.21 -24.40 13.54
CA ASP A 109 9.63 -24.53 13.13
C ASP A 109 9.93 -25.39 11.90
N SER A 110 8.92 -26.02 11.28
CA SER A 110 9.11 -26.78 10.04
C SER A 110 8.97 -25.86 8.82
N PRO A 111 9.97 -25.78 7.91
CA PRO A 111 9.92 -24.89 6.76
C PRO A 111 9.10 -25.50 5.60
N TYR A 112 8.19 -24.70 5.05
CA TYR A 112 7.39 -25.03 3.88
C TYR A 112 7.58 -23.97 2.80
N LYS A 113 7.66 -24.38 1.52
CA LYS A 113 7.41 -23.43 0.43
C LYS A 113 5.94 -23.01 0.47
N PRO A 114 5.57 -21.78 0.07
CA PRO A 114 4.22 -21.26 0.30
C PRO A 114 3.07 -22.09 -0.31
N PHE A 115 3.33 -22.76 -1.43
CA PHE A 115 2.37 -23.60 -2.14
C PHE A 115 2.40 -25.08 -1.70
N THR A 116 3.26 -25.44 -0.74
CA THR A 116 3.34 -26.79 -0.19
C THR A 116 2.16 -27.06 0.73
N GLU A 117 1.58 -28.26 0.62
CA GLU A 117 0.51 -28.71 1.50
C GLU A 117 1.02 -28.91 2.93
N VAL A 118 0.27 -28.39 3.89
CA VAL A 118 0.47 -28.62 5.34
C VAL A 118 -0.62 -29.55 5.85
N PHE A 119 -1.88 -29.29 5.46
CA PHE A 119 -2.99 -30.23 5.69
C PHE A 119 -3.47 -30.76 4.34
N GLY A 120 -3.05 -31.98 4.01
CA GLY A 120 -3.46 -32.68 2.79
C GLY A 120 -4.88 -33.24 2.88
N PHE A 121 -5.30 -33.93 1.81
CA PHE A 121 -6.67 -34.41 1.64
C PHE A 121 -7.16 -35.36 2.74
N GLN A 122 -6.26 -36.10 3.40
CA GLN A 122 -6.63 -36.92 4.56
C GLN A 122 -7.22 -36.10 5.70
N GLN A 123 -6.60 -34.97 6.04
CA GLN A 123 -7.14 -34.11 7.07
C GLN A 123 -8.48 -33.50 6.63
N VAL A 124 -8.62 -33.14 5.36
CA VAL A 124 -9.88 -32.62 4.77
C VAL A 124 -11.01 -33.63 4.95
N TYR A 125 -10.73 -34.89 4.64
CA TYR A 125 -11.67 -35.99 4.79
C TYR A 125 -12.08 -36.21 6.25
N ASP A 126 -11.11 -36.30 7.17
CA ASP A 126 -11.35 -36.55 8.59
C ASP A 126 -12.12 -35.39 9.26
N ASP A 127 -11.73 -34.15 8.96
CA ASP A 127 -12.38 -32.94 9.44
C ASP A 127 -13.84 -32.85 8.93
N CYS A 128 -14.05 -33.12 7.63
CA CYS A 128 -15.38 -33.15 7.04
C CYS A 128 -16.26 -34.22 7.73
N PHE A 129 -15.74 -35.42 7.96
CA PHE A 129 -16.47 -36.49 8.62
C PHE A 129 -16.92 -36.09 10.04
N LYS A 130 -16.01 -35.50 10.84
CA LYS A 130 -16.33 -34.99 12.18
C LYS A 130 -17.43 -33.93 12.15
N CYS A 131 -17.39 -33.00 11.19
CA CYS A 131 -18.43 -31.99 11.05
C CYS A 131 -19.79 -32.60 10.61
N ILE A 132 -19.79 -33.60 9.72
CA ILE A 132 -21.02 -34.33 9.36
C ILE A 132 -21.64 -34.99 10.60
N ASP A 133 -20.83 -35.61 11.45
CA ASP A 133 -21.31 -36.21 12.69
C ASP A 133 -21.87 -35.16 13.67
N ALA A 134 -21.24 -33.99 13.75
CA ALA A 134 -21.75 -32.87 14.54
C ALA A 134 -23.10 -32.35 14.01
N ILE A 135 -23.25 -32.24 12.69
CA ILE A 135 -24.50 -31.86 12.03
C ILE A 135 -25.62 -32.89 12.31
N LYS A 136 -25.30 -34.19 12.23
CA LYS A 136 -26.25 -35.26 12.57
C LYS A 136 -26.68 -35.22 14.03
N LYS A 137 -25.78 -34.88 14.96
CA LYS A 137 -26.11 -34.68 16.39
C LYS A 137 -27.07 -33.50 16.62
N LEU A 138 -27.11 -32.51 15.72
CA LEU A 138 -28.11 -31.44 15.74
C LEU A 138 -29.49 -31.89 15.23
N GLY A 139 -29.62 -33.14 14.76
CA GLY A 139 -30.85 -33.72 14.24
C GLY A 139 -31.03 -33.55 12.73
N VAL A 140 -30.01 -33.05 12.01
CA VAL A 140 -30.07 -32.92 10.55
C VAL A 140 -29.95 -34.30 9.89
N PRO A 141 -30.99 -34.74 9.16
CA PRO A 141 -30.98 -36.07 8.58
C PRO A 141 -30.13 -36.08 7.30
N GLN A 142 -29.70 -37.28 6.90
CA GLN A 142 -28.76 -37.44 5.79
C GLN A 142 -29.34 -36.96 4.44
N GLU A 143 -30.63 -37.13 4.22
CA GLU A 143 -31.35 -36.71 3.02
C GLU A 143 -31.47 -35.19 2.88
N ALA A 144 -31.27 -34.45 3.97
CA ALA A 144 -31.20 -32.99 3.97
C ALA A 144 -29.79 -32.45 3.67
N MET A 145 -28.81 -33.34 3.45
CA MET A 145 -27.44 -32.99 3.12
C MET A 145 -27.05 -33.52 1.74
N ALA A 146 -26.28 -32.72 1.00
CA ALA A 146 -25.57 -33.15 -0.20
C ALA A 146 -24.07 -32.91 -0.03
N ILE A 147 -23.25 -33.86 -0.48
CA ILE A 147 -21.79 -33.78 -0.36
C ILE A 147 -21.21 -33.79 -1.77
N TYR A 148 -20.38 -32.80 -2.07
CA TYR A 148 -19.69 -32.67 -3.34
C TYR A 148 -18.19 -32.58 -3.10
N ALA A 149 -17.40 -33.27 -3.91
CA ALA A 149 -15.95 -33.31 -3.70
C ALA A 149 -15.14 -33.32 -4.99
N THR A 150 -13.92 -32.85 -4.86
CA THR A 150 -12.79 -33.09 -5.77
C THR A 150 -11.66 -33.74 -4.94
N PRO A 151 -10.53 -34.13 -5.56
CA PRO A 151 -9.36 -34.57 -4.81
C PRO A 151 -8.68 -33.51 -3.92
N GLU A 152 -9.10 -32.23 -3.96
CA GLU A 152 -8.53 -31.14 -3.13
C GLU A 152 -9.54 -30.52 -2.15
N GLU A 153 -10.85 -30.73 -2.34
CA GLU A 153 -11.88 -30.06 -1.53
C GLU A 153 -13.16 -30.89 -1.36
N ILE A 154 -13.88 -30.63 -0.27
CA ILE A 154 -15.21 -31.18 0.02
C ILE A 154 -16.16 -30.04 0.40
N SER A 155 -17.36 -30.03 -0.16
CA SER A 155 -18.46 -29.13 0.20
C SER A 155 -19.63 -29.96 0.73
N VAL A 156 -20.06 -29.68 1.96
CA VAL A 156 -21.29 -30.23 2.54
C VAL A 156 -22.35 -29.14 2.49
N GLU A 157 -23.42 -29.38 1.74
CA GLU A 157 -24.54 -28.47 1.56
C GLU A 157 -25.74 -28.98 2.36
N ILE A 158 -26.24 -28.16 3.28
CA ILE A 158 -27.40 -28.47 4.12
C ILE A 158 -28.60 -27.69 3.60
N HIS A 159 -29.70 -28.38 3.35
CA HIS A 159 -30.90 -27.76 2.81
C HIS A 159 -31.49 -26.72 3.77
N GLN A 160 -31.79 -25.53 3.24
CA GLN A 160 -32.27 -24.39 4.02
C GLN A 160 -33.58 -24.71 4.79
N ASP A 161 -34.52 -25.41 4.15
CA ASP A 161 -35.81 -25.78 4.76
C ASP A 161 -35.67 -26.70 5.98
N ALA A 162 -34.66 -27.59 5.99
CA ALA A 162 -34.43 -28.46 7.16
C ALA A 162 -34.00 -27.64 8.38
N LEU A 163 -33.28 -26.54 8.16
CA LEU A 163 -32.83 -25.61 9.22
C LEU A 163 -33.95 -24.69 9.72
N GLY A 164 -35.02 -24.51 8.94
CA GLY A 164 -36.11 -23.58 9.27
C GLY A 164 -35.73 -22.10 9.15
N ILE A 165 -34.63 -21.79 8.49
CA ILE A 165 -34.13 -20.43 8.34
C ILE A 165 -34.67 -19.83 7.04
N ALA A 166 -35.50 -18.78 7.16
CA ALA A 166 -36.01 -18.07 5.99
C ALA A 166 -34.91 -17.25 5.28
N SER A 167 -35.05 -17.08 3.97
CA SER A 167 -34.18 -16.21 3.18
C SER A 167 -34.25 -14.76 3.67
N GLY A 168 -33.11 -14.08 3.72
CA GLY A 168 -33.01 -12.73 4.25
C GLY A 168 -31.57 -12.25 4.44
N ALA A 169 -31.42 -10.98 4.82
CA ALA A 169 -30.10 -10.34 4.96
C ALA A 169 -29.23 -10.97 6.08
N GLY A 170 -29.85 -11.54 7.12
CA GLY A 170 -29.15 -12.18 8.24
C GLY A 170 -28.77 -13.65 8.02
N LEU A 171 -29.06 -14.23 6.84
CA LEU A 171 -28.76 -15.63 6.53
C LEU A 171 -27.25 -15.96 6.66
N PRO A 172 -26.31 -15.14 6.16
CA PRO A 172 -24.88 -15.40 6.30
C PRO A 172 -24.42 -15.55 7.75
N GLU A 173 -24.92 -14.70 8.65
CA GLU A 173 -24.56 -14.76 10.07
C GLU A 173 -25.08 -16.06 10.74
N GLN A 174 -26.28 -16.50 10.39
CA GLN A 174 -26.85 -17.73 10.95
C GLN A 174 -26.09 -18.97 10.45
N TYR A 175 -25.72 -19.01 9.17
CA TYR A 175 -24.88 -20.08 8.63
C TYR A 175 -23.49 -20.06 9.23
N TYR A 176 -22.93 -18.88 9.49
CA TYR A 176 -21.64 -18.75 10.15
C TYR A 176 -21.66 -19.24 11.60
N ARG A 177 -22.73 -18.96 12.37
CA ARG A 177 -22.93 -19.54 13.71
C ARG A 177 -22.95 -21.06 13.68
N LEU A 178 -23.70 -21.64 12.75
CA LEU A 178 -23.77 -23.09 12.56
C LEU A 178 -22.38 -23.65 12.24
N LEU A 179 -21.67 -23.06 11.27
CA LEU A 179 -20.33 -23.47 10.85
C LEU A 179 -19.35 -23.45 12.03
N CYS A 180 -19.30 -22.35 12.79
CA CYS A 180 -18.39 -22.23 13.93
C CYS A 180 -18.70 -23.29 15.00
N HIS A 181 -19.98 -23.54 15.26
CA HIS A 181 -20.40 -24.54 16.24
C HIS A 181 -20.01 -25.97 15.82
N VAL A 182 -20.30 -26.38 14.58
CA VAL A 182 -20.01 -27.74 14.12
C VAL A 182 -18.53 -28.01 13.88
N ALA A 183 -17.74 -26.96 13.65
CA ALA A 183 -16.29 -27.04 13.50
C ALA A 183 -15.51 -26.77 14.81
N ASP A 184 -16.20 -26.64 15.95
CA ASP A 184 -15.63 -26.26 17.26
C ASP A 184 -14.70 -25.02 17.19
N VAL A 185 -15.05 -24.05 16.34
CA VAL A 185 -14.31 -22.79 16.27
C VAL A 185 -14.59 -22.01 17.54
N LYS A 186 -13.53 -21.50 18.17
CA LYS A 186 -13.61 -20.71 19.40
C LYS A 186 -13.26 -19.27 19.12
N GLU A 187 -13.56 -18.39 20.07
CA GLU A 187 -13.04 -17.03 20.07
C GLU A 187 -11.84 -16.95 21.00
N SER A 188 -10.77 -16.34 20.52
CA SER A 188 -9.67 -15.86 21.35
C SER A 188 -9.29 -14.48 20.85
N ASN A 189 -9.17 -13.51 21.77
CA ASN A 189 -8.71 -12.16 21.47
C ASN A 189 -9.42 -11.47 20.28
N GLY A 190 -10.73 -11.73 20.10
CA GLY A 190 -11.51 -11.14 19.01
C GLY A 190 -11.23 -11.74 17.62
N LEU A 191 -10.62 -12.94 17.56
CA LEU A 191 -10.43 -13.71 16.34
C LEU A 191 -11.01 -15.13 16.49
N PRO A 192 -11.51 -15.72 15.39
CA PRO A 192 -11.85 -17.14 15.37
C PRO A 192 -10.58 -17.99 15.47
N VAL A 193 -10.63 -19.04 16.29
CA VAL A 193 -9.57 -20.01 16.51
C VAL A 193 -10.06 -21.39 16.11
N LYS A 194 -9.39 -22.00 15.15
CA LYS A 194 -9.63 -23.39 14.77
C LYS A 194 -8.95 -24.34 15.76
N THR A 195 -9.73 -25.24 16.35
CA THR A 195 -9.29 -26.22 17.35
C THR A 195 -8.94 -27.55 16.68
N ASP A 196 -9.86 -28.51 16.63
CA ASP A 196 -9.64 -29.84 16.07
C ASP A 196 -9.89 -29.92 14.57
N ILE A 197 -10.73 -29.01 14.04
CA ILE A 197 -11.10 -28.93 12.63
C ILE A 197 -10.30 -27.81 11.98
N LYS A 198 -9.26 -28.16 11.22
CA LYS A 198 -8.30 -27.19 10.67
C LYS A 198 -8.60 -26.81 9.22
N THR A 199 -9.18 -27.72 8.45
CA THR A 199 -9.34 -27.57 7.00
C THR A 199 -10.62 -26.85 6.57
N VAL A 200 -11.57 -26.62 7.49
CA VAL A 200 -12.79 -25.85 7.23
C VAL A 200 -12.46 -24.42 6.77
N VAL A 201 -13.15 -23.90 5.76
CA VAL A 201 -12.97 -22.56 5.21
C VAL A 201 -14.02 -21.64 5.81
N LEU A 202 -13.60 -20.75 6.73
CA LEU A 202 -14.53 -19.87 7.45
C LEU A 202 -15.21 -18.85 6.53
N GLN A 203 -14.54 -18.47 5.43
CA GLN A 203 -15.06 -17.56 4.41
C GLN A 203 -16.19 -18.16 3.57
N ALA A 204 -16.51 -19.46 3.73
CA ALA A 204 -17.59 -20.10 2.99
C ALA A 204 -18.98 -19.47 3.26
N CYS A 205 -19.12 -18.65 4.31
CA CYS A 205 -20.33 -17.89 4.61
C CYS A 205 -20.27 -16.42 4.13
N ASP A 206 -19.20 -15.98 3.45
CA ASP A 206 -19.12 -14.64 2.87
C ASP A 206 -19.95 -14.55 1.58
N LYS A 207 -20.64 -13.41 1.37
CA LYS A 207 -21.48 -13.19 0.18
C LYS A 207 -20.73 -13.28 -1.15
N ASN A 208 -19.43 -12.99 -1.14
CA ASN A 208 -18.57 -13.00 -2.32
C ASN A 208 -17.81 -14.33 -2.47
N PHE A 209 -17.98 -15.26 -1.55
CA PHE A 209 -17.33 -16.56 -1.67
C PHE A 209 -17.88 -17.31 -2.88
N ARG A 210 -17.00 -18.01 -3.57
CA ARG A 210 -17.31 -18.77 -4.78
C ARG A 210 -16.94 -20.22 -4.55
N LEU A 211 -17.78 -21.10 -5.06
CA LEU A 211 -17.60 -22.54 -4.97
C LEU A 211 -17.61 -23.10 -6.38
N LEU A 212 -16.72 -24.05 -6.68
CA LEU A 212 -16.82 -24.81 -7.92
C LEU A 212 -18.23 -25.43 -8.02
N LEU A 213 -18.87 -25.27 -9.18
CA LEU A 213 -20.21 -25.79 -9.45
C LEU A 213 -20.17 -27.33 -9.55
N PRO A 214 -21.11 -28.08 -8.95
CA PRO A 214 -21.21 -29.52 -9.18
C PRO A 214 -21.31 -29.85 -10.68
N GLY A 215 -20.49 -30.79 -11.15
CA GLY A 215 -20.34 -31.10 -12.57
C GLY A 215 -19.29 -30.27 -13.31
N SER A 216 -18.78 -29.18 -12.74
CA SER A 216 -17.66 -28.44 -13.32
C SER A 216 -16.32 -29.08 -13.00
N ASN A 217 -15.37 -28.98 -13.94
CA ASN A 217 -13.99 -29.43 -13.77
C ASN A 217 -13.17 -28.39 -13.03
N HIS A 218 -12.45 -28.83 -11.99
CA HIS A 218 -11.50 -28.00 -11.28
C HIS A 218 -10.41 -27.47 -12.23
N PRO A 219 -10.09 -26.18 -12.20
CA PRO A 219 -9.24 -25.54 -13.22
C PRO A 219 -7.80 -26.07 -13.25
N THR A 220 -7.27 -26.56 -12.12
CA THR A 220 -5.89 -27.09 -12.05
C THR A 220 -5.83 -28.61 -12.13
N LEU A 221 -6.86 -29.32 -11.68
CA LEU A 221 -6.85 -30.79 -11.62
C LEU A 221 -7.48 -31.39 -12.87
N HIS A 222 -8.30 -30.61 -13.58
CA HIS A 222 -9.18 -31.06 -14.64
C HIS A 222 -10.00 -32.29 -14.19
N ARG A 223 -10.53 -32.22 -12.97
CA ARG A 223 -11.39 -33.25 -12.35
C ARG A 223 -12.71 -32.63 -11.93
N THR A 224 -13.78 -33.36 -12.22
CA THR A 224 -15.15 -32.93 -11.99
C THR A 224 -15.46 -32.89 -10.50
N LYS A 225 -16.16 -31.85 -10.05
CA LYS A 225 -16.76 -31.85 -8.71
C LYS A 225 -17.98 -32.76 -8.70
N VAL A 226 -17.85 -33.91 -8.05
CA VAL A 226 -18.83 -35.00 -8.10
C VAL A 226 -19.60 -35.11 -6.79
N GLY A 227 -20.86 -35.54 -6.87
CA GLY A 227 -21.65 -35.93 -5.71
C GLY A 227 -21.11 -37.21 -5.08
N VAL A 228 -21.01 -37.21 -3.75
CA VAL A 228 -20.50 -38.34 -2.96
C VAL A 228 -21.52 -38.77 -1.92
N GLY A 229 -21.88 -40.04 -1.94
CA GLY A 229 -22.77 -40.61 -0.94
C GLY A 229 -22.05 -40.81 0.41
N PRO A 230 -22.77 -40.76 1.55
CA PRO A 230 -22.18 -40.98 2.88
C PRO A 230 -21.47 -42.33 3.03
N SER A 231 -21.85 -43.35 2.26
CA SER A 231 -21.16 -44.65 2.23
C SER A 231 -19.70 -44.56 1.77
N HIS A 232 -19.30 -43.52 1.02
CA HIS A 232 -17.91 -43.32 0.62
C HIS A 232 -17.00 -42.96 1.80
N PHE A 233 -17.58 -42.49 2.91
CA PHE A 233 -16.82 -42.32 4.16
C PHE A 233 -16.57 -43.66 4.88
N ALA A 234 -17.33 -44.72 4.59
CA ALA A 234 -17.14 -46.03 5.20
C ALA A 234 -16.03 -46.86 4.51
N TYR A 235 -15.76 -46.59 3.22
CA TYR A 235 -14.75 -47.32 2.43
C TYR A 235 -13.32 -46.77 2.56
N GLY A 236 -13.12 -45.71 3.35
CA GLY A 236 -11.83 -45.08 3.58
C GLY A 236 -11.37 -44.13 2.47
N ILE A 237 -10.29 -43.39 2.75
CA ILE A 237 -9.82 -42.30 1.88
C ILE A 237 -9.45 -42.72 0.46
N ALA A 238 -8.85 -43.90 0.29
CA ALA A 238 -8.34 -44.33 -1.01
C ALA A 238 -9.49 -44.50 -2.01
N ALA A 239 -10.56 -45.18 -1.57
CA ALA A 239 -11.77 -45.36 -2.38
C ALA A 239 -12.46 -44.02 -2.68
N PHE A 240 -12.46 -43.09 -1.70
CA PHE A 240 -13.01 -41.75 -1.87
C PHE A 240 -12.21 -40.95 -2.90
N SER A 241 -10.88 -40.91 -2.76
CA SER A 241 -9.98 -40.19 -3.65
C SER A 241 -10.03 -40.76 -5.07
N ASP A 242 -10.04 -42.09 -5.23
CA ASP A 242 -10.19 -42.75 -6.53
C ASP A 242 -11.53 -42.42 -7.19
N TYR A 243 -12.62 -42.32 -6.41
CA TYR A 243 -13.92 -41.95 -6.94
C TYR A 243 -13.92 -40.51 -7.49
N CYS A 244 -13.39 -39.56 -6.71
CA CYS A 244 -13.27 -38.15 -7.07
C CYS A 244 -12.20 -37.87 -8.14
N GLY A 245 -11.19 -38.72 -8.25
CA GLY A 245 -10.07 -38.60 -9.18
C GLY A 245 -10.37 -39.10 -10.60
N LYS A 246 -11.53 -39.75 -10.82
CA LYS A 246 -11.94 -40.22 -12.15
C LYS A 246 -12.38 -39.05 -13.02
N LYS A 247 -11.91 -39.04 -14.27
CA LYS A 247 -12.46 -38.15 -15.31
C LYS A 247 -13.91 -38.54 -15.60
N ARG A 248 -14.74 -37.54 -15.89
CA ARG A 248 -16.15 -37.71 -16.26
C ARG A 248 -16.38 -37.22 -17.69
N THR A 249 -17.34 -37.85 -18.35
CA THR A 249 -17.90 -37.39 -19.62
C THR A 249 -18.77 -36.15 -19.39
N LEU A 250 -19.02 -35.37 -20.45
CA LEU A 250 -19.92 -34.23 -20.38
C LEU A 250 -21.31 -34.62 -19.87
N GLN A 251 -21.84 -35.78 -20.28
CA GLN A 251 -23.14 -36.25 -19.83
C GLN A 251 -23.17 -36.53 -18.32
N GLU A 252 -22.12 -37.15 -17.78
CA GLU A 252 -21.99 -37.37 -16.34
C GLU A 252 -21.87 -36.05 -15.58
N CYS A 253 -21.09 -35.10 -16.09
CA CYS A 253 -20.98 -33.76 -15.52
C CYS A 253 -22.33 -33.03 -15.46
N LEU A 254 -23.09 -33.06 -16.56
CA LEU A 254 -24.44 -32.49 -16.60
C LEU A 254 -25.38 -33.20 -15.62
N GLN A 255 -25.22 -34.51 -15.45
CA GLN A 255 -25.99 -35.28 -14.48
C GLN A 255 -25.69 -34.86 -13.03
N GLU A 256 -24.43 -34.53 -12.69
CA GLU A 256 -24.08 -33.99 -11.37
C GLU A 256 -24.76 -32.64 -11.12
N ALA A 257 -24.77 -31.74 -12.10
CA ALA A 257 -25.49 -30.47 -11.99
C ALA A 257 -27.00 -30.67 -11.81
N LEU A 258 -27.60 -31.61 -12.56
CA LEU A 258 -29.02 -31.96 -12.41
C LEU A 258 -29.32 -32.59 -11.05
N ASN A 259 -28.41 -33.39 -10.49
CA ASN A 259 -28.55 -33.97 -9.16
C ASN A 259 -28.52 -32.89 -8.07
N TRP A 260 -27.68 -31.88 -8.25
CA TRP A 260 -27.65 -30.70 -7.36
C TRP A 260 -28.96 -29.91 -7.45
N ILE A 261 -29.47 -29.64 -8.65
CA ILE A 261 -30.79 -28.99 -8.83
C ILE A 261 -31.89 -29.79 -8.12
N LYS A 262 -31.94 -31.11 -8.34
CA LYS A 262 -32.89 -32.00 -7.65
C LYS A 262 -32.76 -31.97 -6.14
N PHE A 263 -31.55 -31.77 -5.60
CA PHE A 263 -31.35 -31.61 -4.16
C PHE A 263 -31.98 -30.31 -3.65
N LEU A 264 -31.83 -29.21 -4.39
CA LEU A 264 -32.41 -27.90 -4.04
C LEU A 264 -33.93 -27.86 -4.15
N GLU A 265 -34.51 -28.70 -5.02
CA GLU A 265 -35.96 -28.84 -5.18
C GLU A 265 -36.61 -29.73 -4.13
N LYS A 266 -35.83 -30.47 -3.33
CA LYS A 266 -36.37 -31.29 -2.24
C LYS A 266 -36.91 -30.38 -1.14
N SER A 267 -38.03 -30.78 -0.53
CA SER A 267 -38.54 -30.16 0.70
C SER A 267 -38.34 -31.11 1.87
N PRO A 268 -37.12 -31.19 2.45
CA PRO A 268 -36.87 -32.04 3.61
C PRO A 268 -37.70 -31.59 4.81
N LYS A 269 -37.96 -32.51 5.72
CA LYS A 269 -38.72 -32.21 6.94
C LYS A 269 -37.97 -31.19 7.78
N LEU A 270 -38.69 -30.15 8.20
CA LEU A 270 -38.21 -29.14 9.16
C LEU A 270 -37.82 -29.80 10.48
N ILE A 271 -36.69 -29.39 11.04
CA ILE A 271 -36.23 -29.82 12.37
C ILE A 271 -36.69 -28.77 13.39
N GLU A 272 -37.68 -29.13 14.20
CA GLU A 272 -38.28 -28.23 15.19
C GLU A 272 -37.23 -27.71 16.19
N GLY A 273 -37.23 -26.38 16.40
CA GLY A 273 -36.33 -25.71 17.35
C GLY A 273 -34.89 -25.50 16.87
N LEU A 274 -34.50 -26.01 15.69
CA LEU A 274 -33.11 -25.90 15.22
C LEU A 274 -32.75 -24.45 14.85
N LYS A 275 -33.67 -23.70 14.25
CA LYS A 275 -33.51 -22.27 13.97
C LYS A 275 -33.20 -21.47 15.24
N GLU A 276 -33.98 -21.70 16.29
CA GLU A 276 -33.82 -21.04 17.59
C GLU A 276 -32.49 -21.43 18.24
N LYS A 277 -32.10 -22.71 18.14
CA LYS A 277 -30.77 -23.17 18.59
C LYS A 277 -29.64 -22.47 17.85
N ILE A 278 -29.70 -22.36 16.53
CA ILE A 278 -28.67 -21.68 15.72
C ILE A 278 -28.61 -20.19 16.07
N ALA A 279 -29.75 -19.52 16.25
CA ALA A 279 -29.78 -18.13 16.67
C ALA A 279 -29.16 -17.91 18.07
N ALA A 280 -29.28 -18.91 18.96
CA ALA A 280 -28.70 -18.89 20.31
C ALA A 280 -27.20 -19.26 20.37
N MET A 281 -26.65 -19.91 19.33
CA MET A 281 -25.20 -20.19 19.23
C MET A 281 -24.42 -18.87 19.20
N PRO A 282 -23.20 -18.78 19.76
CA PRO A 282 -22.43 -17.54 19.76
C PRO A 282 -22.05 -17.11 18.33
N LEU A 283 -22.15 -15.81 18.04
CA LEU A 283 -21.59 -15.24 16.82
C LEU A 283 -20.15 -14.86 17.06
N LEU A 284 -19.24 -15.60 16.44
CA LEU A 284 -17.83 -15.28 16.45
C LEU A 284 -17.54 -14.14 15.47
N PRO A 285 -16.39 -13.44 15.60
CA PRO A 285 -15.95 -12.45 14.63
C PRO A 285 -15.83 -13.07 13.24
N MET A 286 -16.58 -12.55 12.26
CA MET A 286 -16.51 -13.05 10.88
C MET A 286 -15.14 -12.76 10.26
N PRO A 287 -14.57 -13.68 9.46
CA PRO A 287 -13.27 -13.48 8.83
C PRO A 287 -13.30 -12.23 7.94
N GLY A 288 -12.40 -11.27 8.20
CA GLY A 288 -12.32 -10.01 7.43
C GLY A 288 -13.24 -8.88 7.90
N ALA A 289 -14.17 -9.12 8.84
CA ALA A 289 -14.97 -8.07 9.46
C ALA A 289 -14.21 -7.44 10.64
N MET A 290 -13.43 -6.39 10.36
CA MET A 290 -12.84 -5.58 11.44
C MET A 290 -13.90 -4.64 12.00
N GLY A 291 -14.53 -5.01 13.11
CA GLY A 291 -15.43 -4.09 13.82
C GLY A 291 -16.19 -4.67 15.02
N ALA A 292 -15.84 -4.14 16.19
CA ALA A 292 -16.68 -3.92 17.38
C ALA A 292 -17.19 -5.12 18.20
N SER A 293 -16.44 -5.48 19.26
CA SER A 293 -17.00 -6.12 20.46
C SER A 293 -16.43 -5.46 21.72
N LYS A 294 -17.32 -5.14 22.68
CA LYS A 294 -17.04 -4.43 23.94
C LYS A 294 -16.17 -5.30 24.86
N ALA A 295 -14.95 -4.86 25.15
CA ALA A 295 -14.07 -5.54 26.11
C ALA A 295 -14.54 -5.34 27.56
N LYS A 296 -14.94 -6.43 28.22
CA LYS A 296 -15.01 -6.55 29.69
C LYS A 296 -13.59 -6.71 30.24
N LYS A 297 -13.32 -6.05 31.37
CA LYS A 297 -12.05 -6.06 32.09
C LYS A 297 -11.70 -7.44 32.67
N SER A 298 -10.54 -7.96 32.31
CA SER A 298 -9.65 -8.82 33.10
C SER A 298 -8.29 -8.75 32.40
N GLY A 299 -7.11 -8.72 33.01
CA GLY A 299 -6.58 -9.05 34.32
C GLY A 299 -5.10 -9.25 34.02
N ALA A 300 -4.22 -8.71 34.85
CA ALA A 300 -2.79 -8.55 34.55
C ALA A 300 -2.06 -9.88 34.23
N GLY A 301 -1.19 -9.83 33.21
CA GLY A 301 -0.09 -10.77 33.00
C GLY A 301 -0.32 -11.83 31.93
N ALA A 302 0.20 -11.61 30.71
CA ALA A 302 0.92 -12.61 29.90
C ALA A 302 1.25 -12.06 28.49
N ALA A 303 2.46 -12.41 28.06
CA ALA A 303 3.05 -12.51 26.72
C ALA A 303 2.38 -11.81 25.52
N ALA A 304 3.19 -10.98 24.85
CA ALA A 304 2.90 -10.35 23.58
C ALA A 304 2.90 -11.35 22.40
N PHE A 305 1.74 -11.60 21.80
CA PHE A 305 1.49 -12.15 20.45
C PHE A 305 0.03 -11.76 20.10
N GLY A 306 -0.44 -11.44 18.91
CA GLY A 306 0.07 -11.42 17.54
C GLY A 306 -1.18 -11.27 16.65
N GLY A 307 -1.85 -10.11 16.68
CA GLY A 307 -3.12 -9.87 15.97
C GLY A 307 -3.29 -8.40 15.59
N ARG A 308 -3.83 -8.14 14.40
CA ARG A 308 -3.68 -6.92 13.58
C ARG A 308 -4.20 -5.58 14.14
N PHE A 309 -4.80 -5.52 15.31
CA PHE A 309 -5.10 -4.28 16.01
C PHE A 309 -4.89 -4.50 17.50
N GLN A 310 -4.08 -3.65 18.13
CA GLN A 310 -3.95 -3.65 19.57
C GLN A 310 -4.96 -2.66 20.16
N SER A 311 -5.30 -2.79 21.43
CA SER A 311 -6.11 -1.76 22.07
C SER A 311 -5.37 -0.42 21.95
N LEU A 312 -6.05 0.72 21.74
CA LEU A 312 -5.37 2.02 21.70
C LEU A 312 -4.47 2.21 22.93
N LYS A 313 -4.86 1.67 24.09
CA LYS A 313 -4.02 1.71 25.29
C LYS A 313 -2.71 0.92 25.12
N THR A 314 -2.75 -0.27 24.52
CA THR A 314 -1.59 -1.10 24.22
C THR A 314 -0.78 -0.56 23.04
N GLU A 315 -1.43 0.05 22.05
CA GLU A 315 -0.72 0.83 21.03
C GLU A 315 -0.01 2.00 21.70
N LEU A 316 -0.66 2.72 22.64
CA LEU A 316 -0.06 3.82 23.40
C LEU A 316 1.06 3.37 24.35
N ASP A 317 1.07 2.10 24.78
CA ASP A 317 2.13 1.51 25.59
C ASP A 317 3.43 1.46 24.77
N GLY A 318 4.36 2.38 25.06
CA GLY A 318 5.61 2.56 24.31
C GLY A 318 5.49 3.55 23.14
N VAL A 319 4.29 3.83 22.62
CA VAL A 319 4.08 4.90 21.63
C VAL A 319 4.23 6.29 22.24
N GLY A 320 4.11 6.46 23.56
CA GLY A 320 4.50 7.71 24.22
C GLY A 320 5.93 8.14 23.84
N ALA A 321 6.89 7.20 23.81
CA ALA A 321 8.26 7.49 23.37
C ALA A 321 8.34 7.78 21.86
N VAL A 322 7.50 7.17 21.02
CA VAL A 322 7.45 7.37 19.56
C VAL A 322 6.76 8.68 19.16
N ILE A 323 5.68 9.08 19.86
CA ILE A 323 4.96 10.35 19.67
C ILE A 323 5.80 11.51 20.20
N CYS A 324 6.48 11.32 21.33
CA CYS A 324 7.39 12.32 21.87
C CYS A 324 8.76 12.32 21.17
N ALA A 325 9.10 11.26 20.41
CA ALA A 325 10.29 11.27 19.58
C ALA A 325 10.10 12.29 18.46
N LEU A 326 10.97 13.29 18.46
CA LEU A 326 11.09 14.19 17.32
C LEU A 326 11.43 13.36 16.07
N PRO A 327 10.82 13.64 14.91
CA PRO A 327 11.20 12.98 13.67
C PRO A 327 12.70 13.19 13.45
N LYS A 328 13.38 12.16 12.94
CA LYS A 328 14.72 12.37 12.40
C LYS A 328 14.60 13.26 11.17
N THR A 329 15.48 14.24 11.06
CA THR A 329 15.41 15.26 10.01
C THR A 329 16.77 15.57 9.44
N HIS A 330 16.82 15.83 8.14
CA HIS A 330 17.99 16.34 7.44
C HIS A 330 17.98 17.86 7.40
N LYS A 331 19.07 18.47 7.86
CA LYS A 331 19.22 19.93 7.90
C LYS A 331 19.20 20.53 6.50
N THR A 332 18.61 21.72 6.40
CA THR A 332 18.63 22.55 5.20
C THR A 332 19.76 23.58 5.30
N PHE A 333 19.83 24.49 4.32
CA PHE A 333 20.78 25.60 4.33
C PHE A 333 20.44 26.70 5.36
N SER A 334 19.23 26.68 5.94
CA SER A 334 18.66 27.79 6.72
C SER A 334 18.09 27.30 8.07
N PRO A 335 18.56 27.85 9.21
CA PRO A 335 18.03 27.50 10.53
C PRO A 335 16.54 27.85 10.71
N VAL A 336 16.05 28.95 10.13
CA VAL A 336 14.62 29.27 10.19
C VAL A 336 13.82 28.32 9.32
N PHE A 337 14.36 27.92 8.16
CA PHE A 337 13.71 26.93 7.32
C PHE A 337 13.63 25.57 8.00
N ASP A 338 14.69 25.13 8.68
CA ASP A 338 14.68 23.95 9.54
C ASP A 338 13.59 24.07 10.60
N LYS A 339 13.55 25.19 11.33
CA LYS A 339 12.52 25.43 12.37
C LYS A 339 11.11 25.38 11.78
N SER A 340 10.89 25.99 10.62
CA SER A 340 9.60 25.97 9.93
C SER A 340 9.20 24.57 9.48
N LEU A 341 10.14 23.73 9.07
CA LEU A 341 9.87 22.34 8.69
C LEU A 341 9.70 21.38 9.88
N GLY A 342 10.06 21.80 11.11
CA GLY A 342 10.00 20.98 12.32
C GLY A 342 11.32 20.30 12.69
N GLY A 343 12.44 20.83 12.19
CA GLY A 343 13.80 20.33 12.42
C GLY A 343 14.64 20.23 11.14
N GLY A 344 13.99 20.17 9.98
CA GLY A 344 14.58 19.94 8.65
C GLY A 344 13.66 19.08 7.79
N TRP A 345 14.18 18.45 6.75
CA TRP A 345 13.45 17.47 5.93
C TRP A 345 13.27 16.16 6.71
N ALA A 346 12.03 15.75 6.94
CA ALA A 346 11.75 14.52 7.69
C ALA A 346 12.25 13.27 6.94
N GLU A 347 12.91 12.36 7.67
CA GLU A 347 13.29 11.04 7.18
C GLU A 347 12.05 10.24 6.75
N GLY A 348 12.18 9.47 5.65
CA GLY A 348 11.09 8.64 5.12
C GLY A 348 9.95 9.44 4.48
N GLY A 349 10.15 10.75 4.28
CA GLY A 349 9.15 11.68 3.76
C GLY A 349 9.27 11.94 2.26
N LEU A 350 8.12 12.26 1.65
CA LEU A 350 8.04 12.88 0.33
C LEU A 350 7.88 14.39 0.49
N HIS A 351 8.81 15.17 -0.02
CA HIS A 351 8.81 16.63 0.08
C HIS A 351 8.69 17.23 -1.31
N VAL A 352 7.85 18.27 -1.44
CA VAL A 352 7.54 18.88 -2.73
C VAL A 352 7.91 20.35 -2.71
N ILE A 353 8.72 20.77 -3.68
CA ILE A 353 9.09 22.16 -3.90
C ILE A 353 8.42 22.61 -5.20
N VAL A 354 7.44 23.51 -5.12
CA VAL A 354 6.73 24.04 -6.28
C VAL A 354 7.16 25.46 -6.61
N GLY A 355 7.08 25.84 -7.87
CA GLY A 355 7.28 27.23 -8.29
C GLY A 355 7.64 27.33 -9.77
N PRO A 356 7.71 28.55 -10.32
CA PRO A 356 8.00 28.76 -11.74
C PRO A 356 9.39 28.24 -12.12
N GLN A 357 9.62 28.06 -13.43
CA GLN A 357 10.97 27.88 -13.95
C GLN A 357 11.88 29.02 -13.49
N GLU A 358 13.18 28.74 -13.34
CA GLU A 358 14.21 29.70 -12.91
C GLU A 358 14.04 30.32 -11.51
N SER A 359 13.08 29.84 -10.71
CA SER A 359 12.85 30.34 -9.34
C SER A 359 13.94 29.97 -8.32
N GLY A 360 14.92 29.14 -8.71
CA GLY A 360 16.00 28.68 -7.83
C GLY A 360 15.78 27.28 -7.21
N LYS A 361 14.77 26.52 -7.67
CA LYS A 361 14.51 25.14 -7.19
C LYS A 361 15.71 24.21 -7.33
N SER A 362 16.32 24.18 -8.52
CA SER A 362 17.50 23.35 -8.78
C SER A 362 18.70 23.76 -7.92
N ALA A 363 18.87 25.06 -7.67
CA ALA A 363 19.91 25.57 -6.77
C ALA A 363 19.68 25.10 -5.32
N LEU A 364 18.42 25.10 -4.88
CA LEU A 364 18.03 24.60 -3.55
C LEU A 364 18.28 23.10 -3.42
N LEU A 365 17.89 22.30 -4.42
CA LEU A 365 18.16 20.85 -4.44
C LEU A 365 19.66 20.56 -4.49
N LEU A 366 20.44 21.28 -5.30
CA LEU A 366 21.89 21.16 -5.35
C LEU A 366 22.53 21.47 -3.99
N ALA A 367 22.15 22.57 -3.35
CA ALA A 367 22.63 22.91 -2.02
C ALA A 367 22.30 21.79 -1.01
N GLN A 368 21.10 21.21 -1.09
CA GLN A 368 20.70 20.09 -0.25
C GLN A 368 21.55 18.83 -0.51
N ALA A 369 21.86 18.54 -1.77
CA ALA A 369 22.71 17.40 -2.14
C ALA A 369 24.09 17.50 -1.48
N LEU A 370 24.72 18.67 -1.56
CA LEU A 370 26.06 18.92 -1.00
C LEU A 370 26.08 18.93 0.53
N ILE A 371 24.95 19.24 1.17
CA ILE A 371 24.81 19.14 2.63
C ILE A 371 24.72 17.66 3.05
N CYS A 372 23.87 16.88 2.37
CA CYS A 372 23.55 15.52 2.80
C CYS A 372 24.57 14.45 2.40
N GLU A 373 25.29 14.61 1.28
CA GLU A 373 26.23 13.61 0.76
C GLU A 373 27.33 13.23 1.78
N LYS A 374 27.67 14.14 2.69
CA LYS A 374 28.63 13.92 3.76
C LYS A 374 28.19 12.89 4.80
N THR A 375 26.89 12.60 4.86
CA THR A 375 26.27 11.79 5.91
C THR A 375 25.48 10.61 5.38
N MET A 376 25.09 10.63 4.10
CA MET A 376 24.31 9.58 3.46
C MET A 376 24.48 9.58 1.94
N PRO A 377 24.16 8.45 1.27
CA PRO A 377 24.02 8.42 -0.18
C PRO A 377 22.91 9.36 -0.68
N VAL A 378 23.21 10.15 -1.71
CA VAL A 378 22.30 11.10 -2.36
C VAL A 378 22.25 10.82 -3.87
N LEU A 379 21.07 10.54 -4.40
CA LEU A 379 20.81 10.42 -5.83
C LEU A 379 20.12 11.68 -6.35
N CYS A 380 20.73 12.37 -7.31
CA CYS A 380 20.16 13.49 -8.04
C CYS A 380 19.66 13.03 -9.40
N ILE A 381 18.35 13.09 -9.63
CA ILE A 381 17.70 12.81 -10.91
C ILE A 381 17.26 14.15 -11.49
N SER A 382 17.72 14.52 -12.69
CA SER A 382 17.36 15.79 -13.32
C SER A 382 16.77 15.59 -14.71
N TYR A 383 15.55 16.07 -14.92
CA TYR A 383 14.86 16.03 -16.21
C TYR A 383 15.19 17.24 -17.11
N GLU A 384 15.92 18.24 -16.60
CA GLU A 384 16.32 19.42 -17.38
C GLU A 384 17.84 19.52 -17.57
N ASN A 385 18.67 18.93 -16.71
CA ASN A 385 20.11 19.12 -16.74
C ASN A 385 20.87 17.85 -17.12
N SER A 386 21.86 18.03 -18.00
CA SER A 386 22.94 17.09 -18.29
C SER A 386 23.93 16.99 -17.12
N LEU A 387 24.79 15.96 -17.12
CA LEU A 387 25.87 15.86 -16.13
C LEU A 387 26.79 17.07 -16.20
N ARG A 388 27.06 17.55 -17.41
CA ARG A 388 27.91 18.73 -17.64
C ARG A 388 27.32 19.98 -16.98
N GLU A 389 26.03 20.22 -17.14
CA GLU A 389 25.35 21.37 -16.53
C GLU A 389 25.31 21.26 -15.01
N PHE A 390 25.03 20.07 -14.49
CA PHE A 390 25.06 19.81 -13.06
C PHE A 390 26.44 20.10 -12.45
N VAL A 391 27.51 19.54 -13.02
CA VAL A 391 28.89 19.76 -12.55
C VAL A 391 29.29 21.23 -12.66
N THR A 392 28.92 21.91 -13.76
CA THR A 392 29.22 23.33 -13.95
C THR A 392 28.61 24.17 -12.83
N ARG A 393 27.33 23.93 -12.52
CA ARG A 393 26.58 24.61 -11.45
C ARG A 393 27.16 24.29 -10.07
N ALA A 394 27.45 23.03 -9.80
CA ALA A 394 28.03 22.58 -8.53
C ALA A 394 29.42 23.17 -8.28
N ALA A 395 30.30 23.10 -9.27
CA ALA A 395 31.65 23.65 -9.20
C ALA A 395 31.66 25.17 -9.00
N ALA A 396 30.78 25.89 -9.70
CA ALA A 396 30.63 27.32 -9.52
C ALA A 396 30.13 27.70 -8.11
N SER A 397 29.18 26.94 -7.56
CA SER A 397 28.68 27.17 -6.21
C SER A 397 29.74 26.92 -5.14
N VAL A 398 30.52 25.84 -5.28
CA VAL A 398 31.63 25.52 -4.36
C VAL A 398 32.76 26.54 -4.45
N ALA A 399 33.18 26.90 -5.67
CA ALA A 399 34.29 27.83 -5.87
C ALA A 399 33.90 29.31 -5.75
N ASN A 400 32.61 29.63 -5.56
CA ASN A 400 32.07 31.00 -5.58
C ASN A 400 32.43 31.76 -6.87
N ILE A 401 32.28 31.12 -8.02
CA ILE A 401 32.55 31.72 -9.33
C ILE A 401 31.22 32.12 -9.98
N ASN A 402 31.17 33.32 -10.56
CA ASN A 402 30.04 33.77 -11.34
C ASN A 402 29.90 32.90 -12.61
N VAL A 403 28.85 32.07 -12.66
CA VAL A 403 28.56 31.18 -13.79
C VAL A 403 28.37 31.97 -15.09
N SER A 404 27.63 33.08 -15.03
CA SER A 404 27.31 33.89 -16.21
C SER A 404 28.58 34.49 -16.83
N ASP A 405 29.44 35.07 -15.99
CA ASP A 405 30.71 35.66 -16.46
C ASP A 405 31.64 34.56 -17.00
N MET A 406 31.73 33.43 -16.30
CA MET A 406 32.58 32.32 -16.70
C MET A 406 32.16 31.74 -18.07
N LEU A 407 30.87 31.47 -18.26
CA LEU A 407 30.35 30.93 -19.53
C LEU A 407 30.52 31.92 -20.69
N SER A 408 30.43 33.23 -20.42
CA SER A 408 30.59 34.27 -21.45
C SER A 408 32.03 34.39 -21.99
N VAL A 409 33.03 34.00 -21.19
CA VAL A 409 34.46 34.14 -21.55
C VAL A 409 35.10 32.82 -21.99
N ILE A 410 34.53 31.66 -21.61
CA ILE A 410 35.14 30.34 -21.86
C ILE A 410 35.27 29.99 -23.35
N THR A 411 34.46 30.61 -24.21
CA THR A 411 34.46 30.41 -25.67
C THR A 411 35.36 31.38 -26.42
N VAL A 412 35.90 32.41 -25.74
CA VAL A 412 36.79 33.42 -26.34
C VAL A 412 38.16 32.80 -26.63
N ALA A 413 38.75 33.09 -27.79
CA ALA A 413 40.09 32.63 -28.14
C ALA A 413 41.18 33.51 -27.49
N GLY A 414 42.31 32.91 -27.08
CA GLY A 414 43.46 33.60 -26.51
C GLY A 414 43.45 33.74 -24.99
N GLY A 415 44.36 34.56 -24.46
CA GLY A 415 44.68 34.65 -23.02
C GLY A 415 43.48 34.74 -22.06
N PRO A 416 42.46 35.58 -22.32
CA PRO A 416 41.27 35.66 -21.47
C PRO A 416 40.45 34.36 -21.40
N GLY A 417 40.25 33.69 -22.53
CA GLY A 417 39.53 32.42 -22.57
C GLY A 417 40.34 31.27 -21.97
N ASP A 418 41.66 31.24 -22.20
CA ASP A 418 42.56 30.26 -21.60
C ASP A 418 42.62 30.40 -20.07
N PHE A 419 42.60 31.64 -19.57
CA PHE A 419 42.49 31.91 -18.13
C PHE A 419 41.15 31.43 -17.57
N ALA A 420 40.03 31.72 -18.24
CA ALA A 420 38.70 31.28 -17.81
C ALA A 420 38.58 29.75 -17.78
N LYS A 421 39.10 29.04 -18.80
CA LYS A 421 39.17 27.57 -18.84
C LYS A 421 39.99 27.01 -17.69
N LYS A 422 41.17 27.58 -17.40
CA LYS A 422 42.01 27.18 -16.26
C LYS A 422 41.32 27.41 -14.92
N SER A 423 40.67 28.56 -14.76
CA SER A 423 39.92 28.90 -13.55
C SER A 423 38.75 27.94 -13.33
N PHE A 424 38.02 27.61 -14.39
CA PHE A 424 36.92 26.64 -14.32
C PHE A 424 37.42 25.22 -14.05
N ALA A 425 38.49 24.77 -14.72
CA ALA A 425 39.10 23.47 -14.43
C ALA A 425 39.50 23.37 -12.95
N SER A 426 40.13 24.42 -12.40
CA SER A 426 40.45 24.47 -10.97
C SER A 426 39.21 24.43 -10.07
N ALA A 427 38.09 25.00 -10.49
CA ALA A 427 36.83 24.92 -9.76
C ALA A 427 36.23 23.51 -9.77
N VAL A 428 36.29 22.82 -10.92
CA VAL A 428 35.88 21.43 -11.05
C VAL A 428 36.77 20.52 -10.20
N ASP A 429 38.08 20.73 -10.22
CA ASP A 429 39.02 19.97 -9.38
C ASP A 429 38.74 20.17 -7.89
N LYS A 430 38.44 21.42 -7.47
CA LYS A 430 38.03 21.73 -6.09
C LYS A 430 36.72 21.05 -5.72
N PHE A 431 35.75 21.05 -6.62
CA PHE A 431 34.47 20.38 -6.39
C PHE A 431 34.66 18.87 -6.25
N HIS A 432 35.38 18.25 -7.18
CA HIS A 432 35.71 16.83 -7.16
C HIS A 432 36.46 16.43 -5.87
N ALA A 433 37.39 17.27 -5.41
CA ALA A 433 38.12 17.02 -4.16
C ALA A 433 37.25 17.20 -2.90
N GLN A 434 36.15 17.95 -2.97
CA GLN A 434 35.30 18.26 -1.82
C GLN A 434 34.15 17.25 -1.62
N ILE A 435 33.64 16.66 -2.70
CA ILE A 435 32.54 15.69 -2.64
C ILE A 435 33.04 14.29 -2.27
N SER A 436 32.23 13.53 -1.55
CA SER A 436 32.50 12.11 -1.30
C SER A 436 31.94 11.21 -2.41
N GLN A 437 32.17 9.90 -2.30
CA GLN A 437 31.59 8.89 -3.20
C GLN A 437 30.09 8.62 -2.92
N ASN A 438 29.41 9.49 -2.16
CA ASN A 438 28.01 9.33 -1.81
C ASN A 438 27.04 10.10 -2.72
N ILE A 439 27.53 10.90 -3.67
CA ILE A 439 26.66 11.63 -4.59
C ILE A 439 26.59 10.94 -5.95
N TYR A 440 25.36 10.64 -6.39
CA TYR A 440 25.05 9.95 -7.63
C TYR A 440 24.19 10.88 -8.49
N PHE A 441 24.41 10.87 -9.80
CA PHE A 441 23.69 11.75 -10.73
C PHE A 441 23.11 10.96 -11.89
N CYS A 442 21.85 11.25 -12.21
CA CYS A 442 21.17 10.80 -13.42
C CYS A 442 20.52 12.01 -14.10
N GLY A 443 20.89 12.30 -15.34
CA GLY A 443 20.42 13.48 -16.07
C GLY A 443 19.90 13.14 -17.47
N THR A 444 19.66 14.17 -18.28
CA THR A 444 19.15 14.05 -19.64
C THR A 444 20.07 13.25 -20.58
N ASP A 445 21.37 13.16 -20.27
CA ASP A 445 22.34 12.34 -21.01
C ASP A 445 22.10 10.82 -20.87
N ASN A 446 21.22 10.40 -19.94
CA ASN A 446 20.94 8.99 -19.63
C ASN A 446 19.57 8.50 -20.17
N GLU A 447 19.03 9.12 -21.22
CA GLU A 447 17.76 8.71 -21.87
C GLU A 447 16.56 8.67 -20.90
N LEU A 448 16.42 9.71 -20.06
CA LEU A 448 15.24 9.88 -19.21
C LEU A 448 14.02 10.26 -20.06
N ASP A 449 13.29 9.27 -20.59
CA ASP A 449 12.15 9.51 -21.49
C ASP A 449 10.94 10.11 -20.78
N SER A 450 10.43 9.42 -19.75
CA SER A 450 9.19 9.78 -19.05
C SER A 450 9.31 9.55 -17.55
N PHE A 451 8.61 10.38 -16.78
CA PHE A 451 8.64 10.28 -15.33
C PHE A 451 7.88 9.03 -14.86
N ASP A 452 8.62 8.06 -14.32
CA ASP A 452 8.08 6.84 -13.71
C ASP A 452 8.62 6.65 -12.28
N PRO A 453 7.75 6.62 -11.25
CA PRO A 453 8.15 6.33 -9.88
C PRO A 453 8.81 4.96 -9.67
N ALA A 454 8.49 3.94 -10.48
CA ALA A 454 9.12 2.62 -10.35
C ALA A 454 10.60 2.71 -10.74
N SER A 455 10.90 3.42 -11.81
CA SER A 455 12.28 3.74 -12.24
C SER A 455 13.05 4.51 -11.16
N VAL A 456 12.41 5.49 -10.50
CA VAL A 456 13.02 6.22 -9.36
C VAL A 456 13.39 5.26 -8.22
N TRP A 457 12.48 4.35 -7.87
CA TRP A 457 12.72 3.37 -6.82
C TRP A 457 13.84 2.39 -7.20
N GLN A 458 13.85 1.91 -8.45
CA GLN A 458 14.90 1.03 -8.96
C GLN A 458 16.28 1.69 -8.86
N LEU A 459 16.43 2.93 -9.34
CA LEU A 459 17.69 3.67 -9.23
C LEU A 459 18.11 3.87 -7.76
N ALA A 460 17.17 4.19 -6.87
CA ALA A 460 17.47 4.35 -5.44
C ALA A 460 17.91 3.03 -4.79
N SER A 461 17.34 1.89 -5.20
CA SER A 461 17.73 0.56 -4.71
C SER A 461 19.13 0.14 -5.16
N MET A 462 19.60 0.63 -6.30
CA MET A 462 20.94 0.35 -6.83
C MET A 462 22.04 1.14 -6.13
N MET A 463 21.71 2.19 -5.37
CA MET A 463 22.69 2.94 -4.58
C MET A 463 23.30 2.05 -3.49
N PRO A 464 24.62 2.13 -3.23
CA PRO A 464 25.26 1.31 -2.21
C PRO A 464 24.83 1.69 -0.79
N GLY A 465 24.97 0.73 0.12
CA GLY A 465 24.67 0.88 1.55
C GLY A 465 23.24 0.54 1.95
N ASP A 466 23.07 0.02 3.17
CA ASP A 466 21.78 -0.39 3.75
C ASP A 466 21.14 0.72 4.62
N GLY A 467 21.81 1.87 4.74
CA GLY A 467 21.37 3.01 5.54
C GLY A 467 20.31 3.89 4.87
N HIS A 468 19.91 4.97 5.56
CA HIS A 468 18.99 5.97 5.00
C HIS A 468 19.60 6.65 3.77
N LYS A 469 18.80 6.87 2.72
CA LYS A 469 19.26 7.52 1.47
C LYS A 469 18.37 8.69 1.10
N MET A 470 18.90 9.59 0.28
CA MET A 470 18.17 10.74 -0.23
C MET A 470 18.05 10.69 -1.75
N VAL A 471 16.86 10.96 -2.26
CA VAL A 471 16.58 11.09 -3.69
C VAL A 471 16.08 12.50 -3.96
N LEU A 472 16.76 13.21 -4.84
CA LEU A 472 16.42 14.55 -5.28
C LEU A 472 15.95 14.47 -6.73
N ILE A 473 14.69 14.78 -6.97
CA ILE A 473 14.11 14.75 -8.32
C ILE A 473 13.91 16.19 -8.77
N ASP A 474 14.63 16.61 -9.79
CA ASP A 474 14.62 17.98 -10.27
C ASP A 474 13.86 18.11 -11.60
N SER A 475 13.09 19.19 -11.67
CA SER A 475 12.45 19.73 -12.85
C SER A 475 11.28 18.91 -13.42
N LEU A 476 10.44 18.34 -12.55
CA LEU A 476 9.17 17.75 -13.00
C LEU A 476 8.17 18.83 -13.40
N LYS A 477 7.33 18.56 -14.39
CA LYS A 477 6.17 19.36 -14.78
C LYS A 477 4.91 18.65 -14.34
N MET A 478 3.82 19.41 -14.18
CA MET A 478 2.51 18.80 -13.88
C MET A 478 2.06 17.80 -14.95
N SER A 479 2.46 18.01 -16.21
CA SER A 479 2.19 17.10 -17.35
C SER A 479 2.87 15.74 -17.21
N ASP A 480 4.02 15.68 -16.53
CA ASP A 480 4.83 14.45 -16.47
C ASP A 480 4.18 13.38 -15.59
N PHE A 481 3.20 13.77 -14.79
CA PHE A 481 2.38 12.85 -14.00
C PHE A 481 1.18 12.27 -14.79
N GLY A 482 0.80 12.88 -15.91
CA GLY A 482 -0.33 12.46 -16.75
C GLY A 482 -1.65 12.31 -15.99
N GLU A 483 -2.51 11.40 -16.46
CA GLU A 483 -3.78 11.05 -15.80
C GLU A 483 -3.58 10.23 -14.51
N ASN A 484 -2.39 9.64 -14.33
CA ASN A 484 -2.06 8.74 -13.22
C ASN A 484 -1.43 9.45 -12.01
N PHE A 485 -1.63 10.77 -11.86
CA PHE A 485 -1.03 11.59 -10.81
C PHE A 485 -1.16 10.97 -9.41
N ASP A 486 -2.37 10.52 -9.03
CA ASP A 486 -2.62 9.95 -7.71
C ASP A 486 -1.87 8.63 -7.48
N GLU A 487 -1.72 7.80 -8.51
CA GLU A 487 -0.97 6.54 -8.42
C GLU A 487 0.52 6.81 -8.29
N HIS A 488 1.05 7.74 -9.10
CA HIS A 488 2.45 8.12 -9.05
C HIS A 488 2.83 8.71 -7.68
N MET A 489 2.01 9.61 -7.16
CA MET A 489 2.22 10.22 -5.85
C MET A 489 2.13 9.22 -4.69
N LYS A 490 1.22 8.23 -4.78
CA LYS A 490 1.17 7.12 -3.82
C LYS A 490 2.42 6.25 -3.90
N ALA A 491 2.88 5.93 -5.10
CA ALA A 491 4.09 5.13 -5.31
C ALA A 491 5.32 5.80 -4.69
N LEU A 492 5.55 7.09 -4.96
CA LEU A 492 6.65 7.86 -4.37
C LEU A 492 6.57 7.92 -2.84
N LYS A 493 5.37 8.17 -2.29
CA LYS A 493 5.17 8.20 -0.83
C LYS A 493 5.48 6.83 -0.21
N ASN A 494 5.02 5.75 -0.83
CA ASN A 494 5.26 4.40 -0.33
C ASN A 494 6.75 4.04 -0.43
N ALA A 495 7.42 4.42 -1.52
CA ALA A 495 8.87 4.24 -1.68
C ALA A 495 9.64 4.97 -0.57
N ALA A 496 9.28 6.22 -0.27
CA ALA A 496 9.89 6.99 0.83
C ALA A 496 9.73 6.28 2.18
N LEU A 497 8.51 5.84 2.50
CA LEU A 497 8.19 5.21 3.79
C LEU A 497 8.77 3.80 3.97
N GLN A 498 8.76 2.98 2.92
CA GLN A 498 9.10 1.56 3.02
C GLN A 498 10.58 1.24 2.80
N SER A 499 11.34 2.15 2.16
CA SER A 499 12.71 1.87 1.71
C SER A 499 13.79 2.73 2.39
N ASN A 500 13.51 3.34 3.54
CA ASN A 500 14.42 4.30 4.21
C ASN A 500 14.91 5.40 3.25
N LEU A 501 14.00 5.98 2.48
CA LEU A 501 14.30 7.01 1.49
C LEU A 501 13.66 8.34 1.89
N THR A 502 14.40 9.44 1.79
CA THR A 502 13.81 10.78 1.74
C THR A 502 13.78 11.26 0.31
N ILE A 503 12.60 11.56 -0.21
CA ILE A 503 12.43 12.06 -1.58
C ILE A 503 12.12 13.55 -1.51
N ILE A 504 12.90 14.38 -2.20
CA ILE A 504 12.61 15.80 -2.38
C ILE A 504 12.48 16.04 -3.87
N MET A 505 11.30 16.45 -4.32
CA MET A 505 11.04 16.70 -5.73
C MET A 505 10.72 18.16 -6.00
N SER A 506 11.25 18.70 -7.10
CA SER A 506 10.90 20.02 -7.61
C SER A 506 9.89 19.89 -8.74
N VAL A 507 8.83 20.71 -8.68
CA VAL A 507 7.74 20.71 -9.67
C VAL A 507 7.54 22.12 -10.20
N HIS A 508 7.53 22.25 -11.53
CA HIS A 508 7.23 23.50 -12.22
C HIS A 508 5.73 23.78 -12.20
N THR A 509 5.39 24.96 -11.71
CA THR A 509 4.05 25.54 -11.79
C THR A 509 4.12 26.85 -12.56
N GLU A 510 3.00 27.32 -13.08
CA GLU A 510 2.97 28.61 -13.77
C GLU A 510 3.40 29.77 -12.85
N ALA A 511 4.03 30.78 -13.44
CA ALA A 511 4.41 32.00 -12.73
C ALA A 511 3.15 32.83 -12.45
N GLN A 512 2.72 32.88 -11.20
CA GLN A 512 1.63 33.75 -10.77
C GLN A 512 2.13 34.79 -9.76
N PRO A 513 1.78 36.08 -9.94
CA PRO A 513 2.17 37.12 -9.01
C PRO A 513 1.47 36.93 -7.66
N LEU A 514 2.24 36.85 -6.58
CA LEU A 514 1.71 36.76 -5.22
C LEU A 514 1.21 38.13 -4.77
N LYS A 515 -0.10 38.27 -4.62
CA LYS A 515 -0.73 39.53 -4.18
C LYS A 515 -0.48 39.79 -2.70
N ARG A 516 -0.55 38.74 -1.89
CA ARG A 516 -0.40 38.71 -0.43
C ARG A 516 0.48 37.51 -0.03
N PRO A 517 1.81 37.58 -0.21
CA PRO A 517 2.72 36.46 0.02
C PRO A 517 2.66 35.83 1.44
N HIS A 518 2.23 36.60 2.44
CA HIS A 518 2.08 36.17 3.84
C HIS A 518 0.74 35.46 4.14
N TYR A 519 -0.16 35.34 3.16
CA TYR A 519 -1.39 34.57 3.26
C TYR A 519 -1.36 33.37 2.30
N ILE A 520 -2.18 32.36 2.57
CA ILE A 520 -2.53 31.32 1.58
C ILE A 520 -3.44 31.93 0.52
N GLU A 521 -3.03 31.86 -0.74
CA GLU A 521 -3.80 32.30 -1.90
C GLU A 521 -4.51 31.13 -2.60
N GLU A 522 -5.40 31.43 -3.55
CA GLU A 522 -6.17 30.43 -4.30
C GLU A 522 -5.26 29.45 -5.05
N SER A 523 -4.19 29.95 -5.66
CA SER A 523 -3.18 29.14 -6.33
C SER A 523 -2.47 28.16 -5.38
N ASP A 524 -2.25 28.57 -4.13
CA ASP A 524 -1.71 27.68 -3.10
C ASP A 524 -2.71 26.60 -2.71
N LEU A 525 -4.01 26.90 -2.68
CA LEU A 525 -5.06 25.90 -2.41
C LEU A 525 -5.09 24.82 -3.50
N THR A 526 -4.85 25.19 -4.76
CA THR A 526 -4.72 24.22 -5.86
C THR A 526 -3.51 23.30 -5.68
N VAL A 527 -2.37 23.85 -5.21
CA VAL A 527 -1.19 23.02 -4.90
C VAL A 527 -1.47 22.11 -3.70
N LEU A 528 -2.07 22.65 -2.64
CA LEU A 528 -2.39 21.89 -1.43
C LEU A 528 -3.37 20.75 -1.74
N SER A 529 -4.42 21.00 -2.52
CA SER A 529 -5.40 19.96 -2.88
C SER A 529 -4.75 18.78 -3.62
N LYS A 530 -3.76 19.05 -4.48
CA LYS A 530 -3.03 18.03 -5.23
C LYS A 530 -2.02 17.26 -4.36
N PHE A 531 -1.17 17.96 -3.62
CA PHE A 531 0.02 17.34 -3.02
C PHE A 531 -0.12 17.00 -1.53
N GLN A 532 -1.00 17.67 -0.77
CA GLN A 532 -0.99 17.64 0.70
C GLN A 532 -1.27 16.24 1.28
N ARG A 533 -2.07 15.42 0.60
CA ARG A 533 -2.36 14.03 1.03
C ARG A 533 -1.09 13.15 1.03
N TYR A 534 -0.16 13.45 0.14
CA TYR A 534 1.00 12.62 -0.14
C TYR A 534 2.26 13.15 0.55
N ALA A 535 2.46 14.46 0.49
CA ALA A 535 3.68 15.11 0.93
C ALA A 535 3.78 15.25 2.46
N SER A 536 4.99 15.10 3.00
CA SER A 536 5.37 15.47 4.36
C SER A 536 5.55 16.99 4.51
N SER A 537 6.00 17.66 3.46
CA SER A 537 5.98 19.12 3.36
C SER A 537 5.83 19.60 1.92
N ILE A 538 5.27 20.80 1.77
CA ILE A 538 5.11 21.51 0.50
C ILE A 538 5.68 22.92 0.67
N VAL A 539 6.64 23.26 -0.17
CA VAL A 539 7.31 24.56 -0.18
C VAL A 539 7.08 25.21 -1.52
N SER A 540 6.55 26.43 -1.53
CA SER A 540 6.44 27.25 -2.73
C SER A 540 7.60 28.23 -2.79
N ILE A 541 8.30 28.28 -3.92
CA ILE A 541 9.40 29.21 -4.17
C ILE A 541 8.99 30.27 -5.19
N ASN A 542 9.23 31.54 -4.88
CA ASN A 542 9.05 32.66 -5.80
C ASN A 542 10.22 33.62 -5.67
N THR A 543 10.80 34.03 -6.79
CA THR A 543 12.03 34.82 -6.81
C THR A 543 11.82 36.07 -7.64
N GLU A 544 11.88 37.24 -7.00
CA GLU A 544 11.70 38.54 -7.64
C GLU A 544 12.52 39.61 -6.91
N LYS A 545 13.10 40.56 -7.65
CA LYS A 545 13.84 41.69 -7.05
C LYS A 545 12.98 42.54 -6.11
N LEU A 546 11.66 42.62 -6.38
CA LEU A 546 10.71 43.39 -5.59
C LEU A 546 10.33 42.72 -4.26
N ASN A 547 10.66 41.44 -4.05
CA ASN A 547 10.24 40.70 -2.87
C ASN A 547 10.76 41.33 -1.58
N LEU A 548 11.97 41.88 -1.53
CA LEU A 548 12.44 42.57 -0.33
C LEU A 548 11.53 43.75 0.06
N ARG A 549 11.16 44.59 -0.90
CA ARG A 549 10.31 45.77 -0.65
C ARG A 549 8.90 45.36 -0.26
N ARG A 550 8.35 44.34 -0.94
CA ARG A 550 7.05 43.74 -0.60
C ARG A 550 7.06 43.18 0.82
N PHE A 551 8.15 42.53 1.24
CA PHE A 551 8.32 42.00 2.59
C PHE A 551 8.28 43.07 3.66
N VAL A 552 9.01 44.17 3.46
CA VAL A 552 8.97 45.31 4.38
C VAL A 552 7.57 45.92 4.45
N ALA A 553 6.88 46.06 3.31
CA ALA A 553 5.50 46.54 3.28
C ALA A 553 4.54 45.64 4.06
N MET A 554 4.74 44.32 4.04
CA MET A 554 3.94 43.36 4.84
C MET A 554 4.13 43.56 6.35
N ILE A 555 5.33 43.96 6.79
CA ILE A 555 5.63 44.18 8.22
C ILE A 555 5.12 45.54 8.72
N LYS A 556 5.31 46.59 7.91
CA LYS A 556 5.09 47.99 8.32
C LYS A 556 3.79 48.60 7.79
N GLY A 557 3.05 47.90 6.93
CA GLY A 557 1.90 48.43 6.19
C GLY A 557 2.28 49.37 5.03
N GLN A 558 3.55 49.76 4.93
CA GLN A 558 4.11 50.62 3.88
C GLN A 558 5.58 50.28 3.63
N ILE A 559 6.12 50.68 2.48
CA ILE A 559 7.54 50.50 2.18
C ILE A 559 8.36 51.47 3.04
N ASP A 560 9.09 50.93 4.01
CA ASP A 560 10.04 51.65 4.86
C ASP A 560 11.46 51.51 4.28
N ALA A 561 11.98 52.60 3.70
CA ALA A 561 13.28 52.61 3.05
C ALA A 561 14.45 52.32 4.01
N ALA A 562 14.34 52.71 5.28
CA ALA A 562 15.39 52.45 6.27
C ALA A 562 15.48 50.96 6.61
N LEU A 563 14.33 50.30 6.76
CA LEU A 563 14.28 48.85 6.99
C LEU A 563 14.73 48.05 5.76
N VAL A 564 14.35 48.48 4.55
CA VAL A 564 14.86 47.90 3.30
C VAL A 564 16.39 48.00 3.26
N GLY A 565 16.96 49.19 3.51
CA GLY A 565 18.41 49.39 3.54
C GLY A 565 19.12 48.51 4.57
N THR A 566 18.53 48.34 5.75
CA THR A 566 19.07 47.47 6.81
C THR A 566 19.12 46.00 6.37
N LEU A 567 18.03 45.50 5.76
CA LEU A 567 17.97 44.13 5.27
C LEU A 567 18.89 43.91 4.06
N GLU A 568 19.05 44.91 3.18
CA GLU A 568 20.02 44.87 2.07
C GLU A 568 21.47 44.83 2.57
N GLN A 569 21.81 45.60 3.60
CA GLN A 569 23.14 45.57 4.21
C GLN A 569 23.41 44.22 4.87
N LYS A 570 22.43 43.67 5.60
CA LYS A 570 22.51 42.32 6.17
C LYS A 570 22.74 41.28 5.07
N ALA A 571 22.01 41.37 3.97
CA ALA A 571 22.15 40.47 2.82
C ALA A 571 23.56 40.53 2.22
N LEU A 572 24.09 41.74 2.03
CA LEU A 572 25.44 41.96 1.52
C LEU A 572 26.51 41.39 2.46
N GLN A 573 26.35 41.58 3.77
CA GLN A 573 27.28 41.06 4.78
C GLN A 573 27.29 39.52 4.76
N LEU A 574 26.12 38.88 4.69
CA LEU A 574 26.00 37.42 4.61
C LEU A 574 26.61 36.86 3.31
N ALA A 575 26.49 37.60 2.20
CA ALA A 575 27.13 37.26 0.92
C ALA A 575 28.63 37.61 0.86
N GLY A 576 29.27 37.95 1.99
CA GLY A 576 30.69 38.26 2.05
C GLY A 576 31.09 39.55 1.32
N GLY A 577 30.18 40.53 1.24
CA GLY A 577 30.41 41.81 0.59
C GLY A 577 30.30 41.81 -0.94
N LYS A 578 29.91 40.69 -1.55
CA LYS A 578 29.79 40.55 -3.01
C LYS A 578 28.33 40.72 -3.46
N ARG A 579 28.13 41.53 -4.50
CA ARG A 579 26.87 41.60 -5.26
C ARG A 579 27.09 41.16 -6.70
N TYR A 580 26.12 40.43 -7.23
CA TYR A 580 26.05 40.13 -8.66
C TYR A 580 24.87 40.83 -9.31
N LYS A 581 24.93 40.97 -10.64
CA LYS A 581 23.91 41.67 -11.44
C LYS A 581 22.53 41.02 -11.32
N ASN A 582 22.51 39.69 -11.19
CA ASN A 582 21.30 38.88 -11.16
C ASN A 582 20.80 38.59 -9.74
N ASP A 583 21.42 39.17 -8.71
CA ASP A 583 20.95 39.04 -7.33
C ASP A 583 19.46 39.41 -7.22
N SER A 584 18.72 38.56 -6.52
CA SER A 584 17.27 38.66 -6.38
C SER A 584 16.84 38.21 -4.97
N PHE A 585 15.56 38.39 -4.65
CA PHE A 585 15.02 38.00 -3.35
C PHE A 585 13.99 36.90 -3.51
N THR A 586 14.20 35.82 -2.78
CA THR A 586 13.37 34.63 -2.83
C THR A 586 12.48 34.53 -1.61
N TYR A 587 11.21 34.26 -1.86
CA TYR A 587 10.28 33.76 -0.86
C TYR A 587 10.27 32.24 -0.89
N LEU A 588 10.59 31.64 0.25
CA LEU A 588 10.34 30.24 0.54
C LEU A 588 9.11 30.17 1.45
N ARG A 589 7.99 29.75 0.88
CA ARG A 589 6.69 29.68 1.57
C ARG A 589 6.41 28.23 1.93
N VAL A 590 6.50 27.90 3.21
CA VAL A 590 6.12 26.58 3.72
C VAL A 590 4.60 26.51 3.79
N LEU A 591 3.97 26.02 2.72
CA LEU A 591 2.52 25.91 2.59
C LEU A 591 1.96 24.76 3.45
N HIS A 592 2.72 23.67 3.56
CA HIS A 592 2.37 22.51 4.36
C HIS A 592 3.62 21.89 4.99
N THR A 593 3.49 21.42 6.23
CA THR A 593 4.43 20.53 6.91
C THR A 593 3.66 19.74 7.95
N ARG A 594 4.06 18.48 8.20
CA ARG A 594 3.48 17.63 9.26
C ARG A 594 4.05 17.90 10.65
N PHE A 595 5.26 18.43 10.74
CA PHE A 595 6.03 18.50 11.99
C PHE A 595 6.42 19.92 12.41
N GLY A 596 6.20 20.90 11.54
CA GLY A 596 6.57 22.29 11.78
C GLY A 596 5.40 23.25 11.65
N ARG A 597 5.71 24.48 11.24
CA ARG A 597 4.74 25.58 11.09
C ARG A 597 4.87 26.25 9.73
N ARG A 598 3.75 26.79 9.26
CA ARG A 598 3.72 27.57 8.01
C ARG A 598 4.45 28.89 8.20
N GLU A 599 5.42 29.15 7.35
CA GLU A 599 6.26 30.33 7.44
C GLU A 599 6.62 30.82 6.03
N LEU A 600 6.67 32.14 5.89
CA LEU A 600 7.22 32.84 4.74
C LEU A 600 8.64 33.26 5.11
N ILE A 601 9.63 32.76 4.38
CA ILE A 601 11.04 33.06 4.62
C ILE A 601 11.56 33.88 3.45
N LEU A 602 12.14 35.04 3.76
CA LEU A 602 12.81 35.91 2.80
C LEU A 602 14.31 35.58 2.80
N SER A 603 14.85 35.29 1.62
CA SER A 603 16.29 35.08 1.41
C SER A 603 16.80 35.94 0.26
N LEU A 604 18.05 36.38 0.33
CA LEU A 604 18.82 36.77 -0.85
C LEU A 604 19.13 35.50 -1.64
N TYR A 605 18.85 35.51 -2.93
CA TYR A 605 19.29 34.48 -3.87
C TYR A 605 20.26 35.10 -4.86
N GLN A 606 21.44 34.50 -4.98
CA GLN A 606 22.46 34.87 -5.96
C GLN A 606 22.51 33.78 -7.04
N PRO A 607 21.77 33.93 -8.15
CA PRO A 607 21.67 32.88 -9.19
C PRO A 607 23.03 32.54 -9.79
N ASP A 608 23.90 33.54 -9.92
CA ASP A 608 25.22 33.41 -10.54
C ASP A 608 26.18 32.49 -9.76
N VAL A 609 25.92 32.26 -8.47
CA VAL A 609 26.67 31.32 -7.61
C VAL A 609 25.78 30.27 -6.94
N LEU A 610 24.48 30.27 -7.26
CA LEU A 610 23.46 29.34 -6.77
C LEU A 610 23.37 29.27 -5.23
N LYS A 611 23.44 30.43 -4.56
CA LYS A 611 23.40 30.50 -3.09
C LYS A 611 22.22 31.27 -2.55
N PHE A 612 21.74 30.82 -1.40
CA PHE A 612 20.69 31.45 -0.62
C PHE A 612 21.25 31.95 0.71
N TYR A 613 20.85 33.16 1.10
CA TYR A 613 21.18 33.73 2.40
C TYR A 613 19.89 34.22 3.07
N GLU A 614 19.53 33.57 4.17
CA GLU A 614 18.33 33.90 4.93
C GLU A 614 18.41 35.29 5.55
N LEU A 615 17.35 36.09 5.42
CA LEU A 615 17.29 37.45 5.93
C LEU A 615 16.29 37.62 7.06
N ALA A 616 15.05 37.17 6.85
CA ALA A 616 13.93 37.36 7.76
C ALA A 616 12.81 36.36 7.47
N SER A 617 11.86 36.23 8.39
CA SER A 617 10.66 35.40 8.20
C SER A 617 9.41 36.03 8.82
N LEU A 618 8.25 35.56 8.35
CA LEU A 618 6.93 35.89 8.87
C LEU A 618 6.08 34.63 8.95
N THR A 619 5.17 34.58 9.92
CA THR A 619 4.19 33.49 9.98
C THR A 619 3.24 33.61 8.80
N LEU A 620 2.94 32.49 8.15
CA LEU A 620 2.06 32.45 7.01
C LEU A 620 0.62 32.15 7.47
N ASN A 621 -0.26 33.12 7.32
CA ASN A 621 -1.61 33.11 7.88
C ASN A 621 -2.63 32.46 6.92
N ARG A 622 -3.72 31.95 7.49
CA ARG A 622 -4.94 31.67 6.71
C ARG A 622 -5.79 32.95 6.68
N PRO A 623 -6.46 33.26 5.55
CA PRO A 623 -7.38 34.39 5.48
C PRO A 623 -8.45 34.35 6.57
#